data_AF-A0A7S3NWF0-F1
#
_entry.id   AF-A0A7S3NWF0-F1
#
_cell.length_a   1.000
_cell.length_b   1.000
_cell.length_c   1.000
_cell.angle_alpha   90.00
_cell.angle_beta   90.00
_cell.angle_gamma   90.00
#
_symmetry.space_group_name_H-M   'P 1'
#
loop_
_entity.id
_entity.type
_entity.pdbx_description
1 polymer ?
#
loop_
_entity_poly.entity_id
_entity_poly.type
_entity_poly.pdbx_seq_one_letter_code
_entity_poly.pdbx_strand_id
1 'polypeptide(L)'
;QRIFEDPPPRNKHGIEGRKCIVSTNIAETSLTIDGIVYVVDPGFSKQKVYNPRLRIESLLVSPISKASAKQRSGRAGRTKPGKCFRLYTEHSYKKELDNNTIPEVLRSNLGQVVLTLKKLGIDDLVHFDFMDPPAPETLMRALEELNYLGALNDEGDLTKLGDEMSQLPLDPNLAKMLLDSVERKCSGEICSIVSVLSVPNVFMRPKECIKKADIAKSKFAHPDGDHLTLLNAFENYKYNKEDQKWC
;
A
#
# COMPACT_ATOMS: atom_id res chain seq x y z
N GLN A 1 -7.72 -14.34 10.62
CA GLN A 1 -7.93 -15.15 11.84
C GLN A 1 -7.24 -16.51 11.78
N ARG A 2 -7.32 -17.28 10.68
CA ARG A 2 -6.72 -18.63 10.55
C ARG A 2 -5.21 -18.76 10.83
N ILE A 3 -4.42 -17.70 10.66
CA ILE A 3 -2.97 -17.73 10.92
C ILE A 3 -2.61 -17.93 12.41
N PHE A 4 -3.53 -17.59 13.32
CA PHE A 4 -3.36 -17.72 14.76
C PHE A 4 -3.87 -19.05 15.32
N GLU A 5 -4.51 -19.88 14.48
CA GLU A 5 -4.96 -21.22 14.88
C GLU A 5 -3.75 -22.10 15.22
N ASP A 6 -3.96 -23.06 16.12
CA ASP A 6 -2.96 -24.05 16.48
C ASP A 6 -2.60 -24.94 15.28
N PRO A 7 -1.40 -25.55 15.29
CA PRO A 7 -1.03 -26.52 14.28
C PRO A 7 -2.03 -27.69 14.25
N PRO A 8 -2.29 -28.27 13.07
CA PRO A 8 -3.22 -29.39 12.95
C PRO A 8 -2.76 -30.58 13.80
N PRO A 9 -3.70 -31.37 14.35
CA PRO A 9 -3.37 -32.54 15.16
C PRO A 9 -2.64 -33.61 14.35
N ARG A 10 -2.12 -34.63 15.02
CA ARG A 10 -1.45 -35.76 14.37
C ARG A 10 -2.36 -36.42 13.33
N ASN A 11 -1.78 -36.77 12.19
CA ASN A 11 -2.50 -37.50 11.15
C ASN A 11 -2.70 -38.97 11.56
N LYS A 12 -3.47 -39.72 10.76
CA LYS A 12 -3.78 -41.15 10.99
C LYS A 12 -2.54 -42.06 11.04
N HIS A 13 -1.39 -41.57 10.59
CA HIS A 13 -0.10 -42.28 10.59
C HIS A 13 0.82 -41.85 11.76
N GLY A 14 0.30 -41.06 12.72
CA GLY A 14 1.04 -40.60 13.89
C GLY A 14 2.00 -39.44 13.64
N ILE A 15 2.00 -38.84 12.43
CA ILE A 15 2.87 -37.73 12.06
C ILE A 15 2.25 -36.42 12.56
N GLU A 16 3.04 -35.59 13.25
CA GLU A 16 2.63 -34.27 13.71
C GLU A 16 2.27 -33.34 12.55
N GLY A 17 1.10 -32.72 12.65
CA GLY A 17 0.68 -31.69 11.71
C GLY A 17 1.50 -30.42 11.87
N ARG A 18 1.89 -29.81 10.74
CA ARG A 18 2.64 -28.55 10.73
C ARG A 18 1.79 -27.43 10.14
N LYS A 19 1.76 -26.29 10.83
CA LYS A 19 1.24 -25.04 10.28
C LYS A 19 2.31 -24.36 9.44
N CYS A 20 2.01 -24.13 8.16
CA CYS A 20 2.87 -23.40 7.24
C CYS A 20 2.19 -22.08 6.87
N ILE A 21 2.86 -20.97 7.14
CA ILE A 21 2.33 -19.63 6.88
C ILE A 21 3.11 -19.02 5.71
N VAL A 22 2.39 -18.60 4.69
CA VAL A 22 2.93 -17.81 3.58
C VAL A 22 2.50 -16.37 3.78
N SER A 23 3.45 -15.47 4.03
CA SER A 23 3.18 -14.07 4.37
C SER A 23 4.03 -13.11 3.56
N THR A 24 3.57 -11.86 3.46
CA THR A 24 4.36 -10.73 3.00
C THR A 24 5.24 -10.19 4.14
N ASN A 25 5.87 -9.03 3.93
CA ASN A 25 6.59 -8.28 4.95
C ASN A 25 5.71 -7.85 6.15
N ILE A 26 4.39 -8.05 6.11
CA ILE A 26 3.51 -7.82 7.29
C ILE A 26 3.95 -8.68 8.49
N ALA A 27 4.42 -9.92 8.25
CA ALA A 27 4.93 -10.78 9.33
C ALA A 27 6.32 -10.36 9.85
N GLU A 28 7.02 -9.50 9.11
CA GLU A 28 8.38 -9.05 9.45
C GLU A 28 8.42 -8.08 10.62
N THR A 29 7.39 -7.24 10.76
CA THR A 29 7.30 -6.19 11.80
C THR A 29 6.02 -6.36 12.61
N SER A 30 4.87 -6.30 11.95
CA SER A 30 3.58 -5.98 12.57
C SER A 30 2.82 -7.16 13.22
N LEU A 31 3.24 -8.41 13.02
CA LEU A 31 2.53 -9.58 13.58
C LEU A 31 3.44 -10.46 14.45
N THR A 32 2.93 -10.82 15.63
CA THR A 32 3.48 -11.85 16.51
C THR A 32 2.66 -13.12 16.34
N ILE A 33 3.24 -14.14 15.74
CA ILE A 33 2.61 -15.46 15.60
C ILE A 33 3.41 -16.45 16.42
N ASP A 34 2.74 -17.08 17.36
CA ASP A 34 3.38 -18.04 18.27
C ASP A 34 3.72 -19.35 17.56
N GLY A 35 4.76 -20.01 18.07
CA GLY A 35 5.21 -21.31 17.60
C GLY A 35 6.02 -21.30 16.29
N ILE A 36 6.35 -20.13 15.73
CA ILE A 36 7.27 -20.05 14.58
C ILE A 36 8.69 -20.44 15.03
N VAL A 37 9.20 -21.54 14.47
CA VAL A 37 10.59 -22.01 14.66
C VAL A 37 11.35 -22.17 13.35
N TYR A 38 10.67 -22.07 12.22
CA TYR A 38 11.27 -22.15 10.89
C TYR A 38 10.84 -20.94 10.08
N VAL A 39 11.81 -20.22 9.54
CA VAL A 39 11.59 -19.14 8.56
C VAL A 39 12.28 -19.54 7.27
N VAL A 40 11.57 -19.39 6.15
CA VAL A 40 12.13 -19.52 4.80
C VAL A 40 12.08 -18.14 4.18
N ASP A 41 13.24 -17.55 3.92
CA ASP A 41 13.38 -16.17 3.44
C ASP A 41 13.87 -16.16 1.99
N PRO A 42 13.00 -15.79 1.02
CA PRO A 42 13.39 -15.68 -0.38
C PRO A 42 14.26 -14.44 -0.66
N GLY A 43 14.36 -13.47 0.26
CA GLY A 43 15.21 -12.29 0.06
C GLY A 43 14.58 -11.13 -0.71
N PHE A 44 13.26 -11.17 -0.95
CA PHE A 44 12.55 -10.13 -1.72
C PHE A 44 11.39 -9.50 -0.94
N SER A 45 11.01 -8.29 -1.35
CA SER A 45 9.81 -7.58 -0.91
C SER A 45 9.25 -6.73 -2.06
N LYS A 46 7.94 -6.46 -2.03
CA LYS A 46 7.36 -5.44 -2.91
C LYS A 46 7.53 -4.08 -2.24
N GLN A 47 8.10 -3.12 -2.96
CA GLN A 47 8.36 -1.77 -2.46
C GLN A 47 7.75 -0.75 -3.43
N LYS A 48 7.18 0.32 -2.86
CA LYS A 48 6.75 1.49 -3.63
C LYS A 48 7.98 2.24 -4.10
N VAL A 49 7.99 2.59 -5.38
CA VAL A 49 9.02 3.38 -6.04
C VAL A 49 8.34 4.46 -6.85
N TYR A 50 8.70 5.70 -6.58
CA TYR A 50 8.19 6.88 -7.29
C TYR A 50 9.23 7.39 -8.29
N ASN A 51 8.79 7.62 -9.53
CA ASN A 51 9.59 8.29 -10.56
C ASN A 51 9.08 9.74 -10.74
N PRO A 52 9.81 10.76 -10.25
CA PRO A 52 9.36 12.15 -10.27
C PRO A 52 9.25 12.74 -11.68
N ARG A 53 10.01 12.20 -12.66
CA ARG A 53 9.95 12.67 -14.06
C ARG A 53 8.72 12.17 -14.78
N LEU A 54 8.35 10.91 -14.54
CA LEU A 54 7.15 10.31 -15.12
C LEU A 54 5.88 10.58 -14.30
N ARG A 55 6.02 11.06 -13.05
CA ARG A 55 4.94 11.23 -12.07
C ARG A 55 4.16 9.94 -11.82
N ILE A 56 4.87 8.81 -11.78
CA ILE A 56 4.28 7.48 -11.59
C ILE A 56 4.86 6.83 -10.35
N GLU A 57 3.97 6.35 -9.48
CA GLU A 57 4.30 5.41 -8.41
C GLU A 57 4.09 3.97 -8.91
N SER A 58 5.05 3.10 -8.64
CA SER A 58 5.01 1.70 -9.05
C SER A 58 5.39 0.79 -7.89
N LEU A 59 4.77 -0.39 -7.85
CA LEU A 59 5.08 -1.41 -6.86
C LEU A 59 6.03 -2.46 -7.47
N LEU A 60 7.32 -2.31 -7.21
CA LEU A 60 8.37 -3.16 -7.77
C LEU A 60 8.80 -4.24 -6.78
N VAL A 61 9.19 -5.40 -7.30
CA VAL A 61 9.83 -6.44 -6.49
C VAL A 61 11.31 -6.07 -6.37
N SER A 62 11.76 -5.82 -5.14
CA SER A 62 13.13 -5.43 -4.84
C SER A 62 13.75 -6.39 -3.82
N PRO A 63 15.09 -6.57 -3.86
CA PRO A 63 15.81 -7.24 -2.78
C PRO A 63 15.56 -6.57 -1.43
N ILE A 64 15.64 -7.34 -0.35
CA ILE A 64 15.50 -6.82 1.01
C ILE A 64 16.84 -6.29 1.54
N SER A 65 16.80 -5.44 2.56
CA SER A 65 18.01 -5.06 3.29
C SER A 65 18.47 -6.15 4.26
N LYS A 66 19.74 -6.09 4.69
CA LYS A 66 20.27 -6.92 5.77
C LYS A 66 19.49 -6.74 7.07
N ALA A 67 19.06 -5.50 7.37
CA ALA A 67 18.18 -5.22 8.51
C ALA A 67 16.86 -5.99 8.42
N SER A 68 16.21 -5.98 7.24
CA SER A 68 14.98 -6.74 6.99
C SER A 68 15.20 -8.26 7.10
N ALA A 69 16.26 -8.78 6.48
CA ALA A 69 16.66 -10.19 6.60
C ALA A 69 16.92 -10.63 8.05
N LYS A 70 17.50 -9.73 8.87
CA LYS A 70 17.70 -9.96 10.31
C LYS A 70 16.37 -10.01 11.05
N GLN A 71 15.46 -9.06 10.80
CA GLN A 71 14.11 -9.06 11.38
C GLN A 71 13.33 -10.34 11.04
N ARG A 72 13.38 -10.79 9.78
CA ARG A 72 12.75 -12.04 9.33
C ARG A 72 13.31 -13.24 10.08
N SER A 73 14.63 -13.37 10.16
CA SER A 73 15.27 -14.47 10.90
C SER A 73 14.93 -14.46 12.40
N GLY A 74 14.76 -13.27 12.99
CA GLY A 74 14.36 -13.10 14.39
C GLY A 74 12.98 -13.68 14.72
N ARG A 75 12.10 -13.85 13.72
CA ARG A 75 10.77 -14.45 13.91
C ARG A 75 10.84 -15.93 14.29
N ALA A 76 11.88 -16.65 13.88
CA ALA A 76 12.09 -18.07 14.23
C ALA A 76 12.57 -18.27 15.67
N GLY A 77 13.09 -17.23 16.34
CA GLY A 77 13.78 -17.35 17.63
C GLY A 77 13.00 -16.79 18.82
N ARG A 78 11.70 -16.50 18.67
CA ARG A 78 10.93 -15.77 19.70
C ARG A 78 10.53 -16.61 20.91
N THR A 79 10.06 -17.83 20.68
CA THR A 79 9.50 -18.69 21.74
C THR A 79 10.46 -19.81 22.13
N LYS A 80 11.26 -20.29 21.18
CA LYS A 80 12.24 -21.36 21.36
C LYS A 80 13.30 -21.29 20.25
N PRO A 81 14.44 -22.00 20.38
CA PRO A 81 15.45 -22.04 19.32
C PRO A 81 14.85 -22.44 17.98
N GLY A 82 15.13 -21.65 16.94
CA GLY A 82 14.63 -21.88 15.59
C GLY A 82 15.70 -21.73 14.51
N LYS A 83 15.32 -22.00 13.26
CA LYS A 83 16.21 -21.94 12.09
C LYS A 83 15.63 -21.00 11.04
N CYS A 84 16.51 -20.24 10.39
CA CYS A 84 16.18 -19.42 9.23
C CYS A 84 16.92 -19.96 8.01
N PHE A 85 16.15 -20.31 6.97
CA PHE A 85 16.65 -20.77 5.69
C PHE A 85 16.56 -19.62 4.69
N ARG A 86 17.70 -19.03 4.34
CA ARG A 86 17.79 -17.98 3.33
C ARG A 86 18.01 -18.63 1.97
N LEU A 87 17.18 -18.29 0.99
CA LEU A 87 17.26 -18.85 -0.38
C LEU A 87 18.24 -18.08 -1.27
N TYR A 88 19.25 -17.48 -0.67
CA TYR A 88 20.30 -16.69 -1.32
C TYR A 88 21.64 -16.97 -0.64
N THR A 89 22.72 -16.76 -1.38
CA THR A 89 24.06 -17.10 -0.90
C THR A 89 24.54 -16.16 0.21
N GLU A 90 25.49 -16.62 1.02
CA GLU A 90 26.16 -15.76 2.00
C GLU A 90 26.90 -14.60 1.32
N HIS A 91 27.41 -14.82 0.10
CA HIS A 91 28.02 -13.78 -0.71
C HIS A 91 27.02 -12.66 -1.02
N SER A 92 25.85 -13.00 -1.57
CA SER A 92 24.76 -12.06 -1.85
C SER A 92 24.34 -11.31 -0.58
N TYR A 93 24.17 -12.02 0.54
CA TYR A 93 23.84 -11.38 1.83
C TYR A 93 24.88 -10.35 2.26
N LYS A 94 26.18 -10.64 2.10
CA LYS A 94 27.26 -9.77 2.57
C LYS A 94 27.54 -8.61 1.62
N LYS A 95 27.51 -8.85 0.30
CA LYS A 95 28.01 -7.93 -0.74
C LYS A 95 26.93 -7.25 -1.57
N GLU A 96 25.80 -7.92 -1.82
CA GLU A 96 24.75 -7.40 -2.71
C GLU A 96 23.63 -6.70 -1.94
N LEU A 97 23.29 -7.17 -0.73
CA LEU A 97 22.22 -6.56 0.07
C LEU A 97 22.70 -5.29 0.79
N ASP A 98 21.89 -4.23 0.66
CA ASP A 98 22.05 -2.99 1.42
C ASP A 98 21.91 -3.22 2.92
N ASN A 99 22.60 -2.42 3.73
CA ASN A 99 22.54 -2.56 5.18
C ASN A 99 21.13 -2.25 5.72
N ASN A 100 20.54 -1.16 5.25
CA ASN A 100 19.25 -0.65 5.69
C ASN A 100 18.29 -0.50 4.51
N THR A 101 16.99 -0.51 4.80
CA THR A 101 15.96 -0.25 3.79
C THR A 101 15.94 1.23 3.48
N ILE A 102 15.83 1.60 2.19
CA ILE A 102 15.68 2.99 1.76
C ILE A 102 14.44 3.60 2.43
N PRO A 103 14.56 4.77 3.09
CA PRO A 103 13.44 5.47 3.73
C PRO A 103 12.29 5.74 2.76
N GLU A 104 11.06 5.75 3.28
CA GLU A 104 9.85 5.94 2.47
C GLU A 104 9.80 7.31 1.79
N VAL A 105 10.22 8.37 2.49
CA VAL A 105 10.29 9.75 1.97
C VAL A 105 11.16 9.87 0.71
N LEU A 106 12.13 8.97 0.50
CA LEU A 106 12.99 8.99 -0.68
C LEU A 106 12.42 8.22 -1.88
N ARG A 107 11.30 7.51 -1.71
CA ARG A 107 10.79 6.55 -2.70
C ARG A 107 9.28 6.61 -2.94
N SER A 108 8.54 7.51 -2.28
CA SER A 108 7.10 7.72 -2.47
C SER A 108 6.80 9.09 -3.07
N ASN A 109 5.58 9.28 -3.58
CA ASN A 109 5.09 10.62 -3.91
C ASN A 109 4.98 11.45 -2.61
N LEU A 110 5.45 12.70 -2.64
CA LEU A 110 5.46 13.63 -1.51
C LEU A 110 4.29 14.62 -1.50
N GLY A 111 3.35 14.57 -2.46
CA GLY A 111 2.22 15.50 -2.55
C GLY A 111 1.46 15.66 -1.23
N GLN A 112 1.06 14.55 -0.61
CA GLN A 112 0.36 14.60 0.68
C GLN A 112 1.23 15.12 1.82
N VAL A 113 2.52 14.76 1.82
CA VAL A 113 3.49 15.20 2.85
C VAL A 113 3.68 16.72 2.75
N VAL A 114 3.91 17.24 1.55
CA VAL A 114 4.07 18.67 1.29
C VAL A 114 2.81 19.45 1.65
N LEU A 115 1.63 18.95 1.28
CA LEU A 115 0.36 19.57 1.65
C LEU A 115 0.20 19.66 3.18
N THR A 116 0.58 18.59 3.89
CA THR A 116 0.54 18.55 5.36
C THR A 116 1.55 19.52 5.98
N LEU A 117 2.78 19.57 5.48
CA LEU A 117 3.81 20.50 5.96
C LEU A 117 3.39 21.96 5.76
N LYS A 118 2.81 22.28 4.59
CA LYS A 118 2.27 23.62 4.31
C LYS A 118 1.12 23.99 5.24
N LYS A 119 0.21 23.05 5.53
CA LYS A 119 -0.85 23.25 6.52
C LYS A 119 -0.33 23.51 7.94
N LEU A 120 0.83 22.96 8.29
CA LEU A 120 1.51 23.22 9.57
C LEU A 120 2.23 24.59 9.61
N GLY A 121 2.24 25.35 8.52
CA GLY A 121 2.92 26.64 8.42
C GLY A 121 4.42 26.52 8.13
N ILE A 122 4.87 25.42 7.53
CA ILE A 122 6.26 25.22 7.12
C ILE A 122 6.40 25.62 5.65
N ASP A 123 6.98 26.80 5.42
CA ASP A 123 7.15 27.32 4.06
C ASP A 123 8.48 26.92 3.42
N ASP A 124 9.55 26.85 4.21
CA ASP A 124 10.87 26.46 3.74
C ASP A 124 11.05 24.94 3.79
N LEU A 125 10.51 24.27 2.78
CA LEU A 125 10.61 22.83 2.63
C LEU A 125 12.02 22.36 2.25
N VAL A 126 12.86 23.25 1.70
CA VAL A 126 14.21 22.92 1.27
C VAL A 126 15.14 22.79 2.47
N HIS A 127 14.99 23.67 3.47
CA HIS A 127 15.77 23.64 4.71
C HIS A 127 15.03 22.96 5.87
N PHE A 128 13.90 22.29 5.59
CA PHE A 128 13.21 21.49 6.60
C PHE A 128 14.11 20.33 7.06
N ASP A 129 14.17 20.10 8.37
CA ASP A 129 15.06 19.14 9.02
C ASP A 129 14.55 17.70 8.87
N PHE A 130 14.60 17.18 7.64
CA PHE A 130 14.34 15.76 7.36
C PHE A 130 15.51 14.91 7.86
N MET A 131 15.20 13.80 8.55
CA MET A 131 16.20 12.78 8.91
C MET A 131 16.98 12.28 7.68
N ASP A 132 16.26 12.05 6.58
CA ASP A 132 16.81 11.72 5.27
C ASP A 132 16.12 12.65 4.24
N PRO A 133 16.78 13.73 3.78
CA PRO A 133 16.14 14.72 2.92
C PRO A 133 15.85 14.16 1.53
N PRO A 134 14.62 14.31 1.01
CA PRO A 134 14.29 13.92 -0.35
C PRO A 134 15.03 14.76 -1.38
N ALA A 135 15.18 14.22 -2.59
CA ALA A 135 15.79 14.95 -3.69
C ALA A 135 14.97 16.24 -3.98
N PRO A 136 15.61 17.41 -4.17
CA PRO A 136 14.90 18.66 -4.45
C PRO A 136 13.92 18.57 -5.62
N GLU A 137 14.27 17.82 -6.67
CA GLU A 137 13.38 17.55 -7.81
C GLU A 137 12.04 16.93 -7.37
N THR A 138 12.04 16.04 -6.37
CA THR A 138 10.82 15.38 -5.89
C THR A 138 9.91 16.36 -5.13
N LEU A 139 10.50 17.23 -4.30
CA LEU A 139 9.77 18.29 -3.60
C LEU A 139 9.19 19.31 -4.58
N MET A 140 9.98 19.75 -5.57
CA MET A 140 9.51 20.67 -6.60
C MET A 140 8.32 20.09 -7.38
N ARG A 141 8.36 18.80 -7.73
CA ARG A 141 7.24 18.14 -8.43
C ARG A 141 5.97 18.06 -7.58
N ALA A 142 6.11 17.83 -6.28
CA ALA A 142 4.97 17.83 -5.36
C ALA A 142 4.36 19.25 -5.21
N LEU A 143 5.19 20.29 -5.14
CA LEU A 143 4.72 21.69 -5.12
C LEU A 143 3.99 22.06 -6.43
N GLU A 144 4.57 21.71 -7.58
CA GLU A 144 3.94 21.90 -8.89
C GLU A 144 2.58 21.17 -8.97
N GLU A 145 2.52 19.90 -8.54
CA GLU A 145 1.27 19.13 -8.51
C GLU A 145 0.20 19.82 -7.67
N LEU A 146 0.54 20.29 -6.47
CA LEU A 146 -0.41 20.98 -5.59
C LEU A 146 -0.83 22.36 -6.14
N ASN A 147 0.05 23.09 -6.80
CA ASN A 147 -0.31 24.33 -7.51
C ASN A 147 -1.28 24.03 -8.68
N TYR A 148 -1.03 23.00 -9.50
CA TYR A 148 -1.94 22.60 -10.57
C TYR A 148 -3.33 22.18 -10.07
N LEU A 149 -3.41 21.56 -8.89
CA LEU A 149 -4.68 21.20 -8.25
C LEU A 149 -5.39 22.41 -7.61
N GLY A 150 -4.74 23.57 -7.56
CA GLY A 150 -5.23 24.77 -6.90
C GLY A 150 -5.13 24.73 -5.37
N ALA A 151 -4.40 23.76 -4.82
CA ALA A 151 -4.14 23.66 -3.39
C ALA A 151 -3.14 24.72 -2.90
N LEU A 152 -2.22 25.13 -3.79
CA LEU A 152 -1.28 26.24 -3.58
C LEU A 152 -1.53 27.35 -4.60
N ASN A 153 -1.28 28.62 -4.23
CA ASN A 153 -1.21 29.74 -5.18
C ASN A 153 0.18 29.80 -5.87
N ASP A 154 0.39 30.81 -6.71
CA ASP A 154 1.65 31.01 -7.45
C ASP A 154 2.81 31.45 -6.54
N GLU A 155 2.48 32.04 -5.38
CA GLU A 155 3.44 32.38 -4.32
C GLU A 155 3.84 31.17 -3.46
N GLY A 156 3.13 30.04 -3.59
CA GLY A 156 3.39 28.81 -2.82
C GLY A 156 2.71 28.73 -1.45
N ASP A 157 1.77 29.63 -1.17
CA ASP A 157 0.90 29.65 0.00
C ASP A 157 -0.31 28.73 -0.17
N LEU A 158 -0.79 28.19 0.95
CA LEU A 158 -1.95 27.32 1.00
C LEU A 158 -3.24 28.10 0.70
N THR A 159 -4.01 27.64 -0.30
CA THR A 159 -5.32 28.22 -0.62
C THR A 159 -6.41 27.68 0.31
N LYS A 160 -7.62 28.25 0.27
CA LYS A 160 -8.78 27.68 0.99
C LYS A 160 -9.10 26.24 0.56
N LEU A 161 -8.97 25.97 -0.74
CA LEU A 161 -9.12 24.64 -1.30
C LEU A 161 -8.04 23.69 -0.78
N GLY A 162 -6.77 24.14 -0.75
CA GLY A 162 -5.68 23.37 -0.15
C GLY A 162 -5.89 23.08 1.33
N ASP A 163 -6.47 24.03 2.07
CA ASP A 163 -6.85 23.86 3.47
C ASP A 163 -7.87 22.74 3.66
N GLU A 164 -8.94 22.74 2.87
CA GLU A 164 -9.96 21.69 2.87
C GLU A 164 -9.39 20.34 2.43
N MET A 165 -8.55 20.31 1.40
CA MET A 165 -7.86 19.09 0.94
C MET A 165 -6.97 18.49 2.03
N SER A 166 -6.26 19.33 2.80
CA SER A 166 -5.35 18.88 3.85
C SER A 166 -6.05 18.16 5.02
N GLN A 167 -7.36 18.37 5.18
CA GLN A 167 -8.17 17.74 6.23
C GLN A 167 -8.63 16.33 5.84
N LEU A 168 -8.54 15.97 4.55
CA LEU A 168 -8.95 14.67 4.04
C LEU A 168 -7.78 13.67 4.07
N PRO A 169 -7.98 12.43 4.56
CA PRO A 169 -6.96 11.38 4.55
C PRO A 169 -6.89 10.70 3.17
N LEU A 170 -6.77 11.50 2.11
CA LEU A 170 -6.79 11.08 0.72
C LEU A 170 -5.60 11.67 -0.02
N ASP A 171 -5.16 11.01 -1.09
CA ASP A 171 -4.20 11.62 -2.01
C ASP A 171 -4.77 12.93 -2.60
N PRO A 172 -3.93 13.97 -2.83
CA PRO A 172 -4.40 15.29 -3.28
C PRO A 172 -5.31 15.25 -4.53
N ASN A 173 -5.02 14.38 -5.50
CA ASN A 173 -5.86 14.20 -6.69
C ASN A 173 -7.28 13.71 -6.35
N LEU A 174 -7.40 12.75 -5.42
CA LEU A 174 -8.69 12.22 -4.97
C LEU A 174 -9.43 13.21 -4.09
N ALA A 175 -8.71 13.94 -3.22
CA ALA A 175 -9.26 15.01 -2.41
C ALA A 175 -9.86 16.12 -3.28
N LYS A 176 -9.13 16.56 -4.31
CA LYS A 176 -9.62 17.56 -5.27
C LYS A 176 -10.87 17.08 -6.01
N MET A 177 -10.86 15.84 -6.51
CA MET A 177 -12.01 15.24 -7.18
C MET A 177 -13.25 15.20 -6.28
N LEU A 178 -13.07 14.85 -4.99
CA LEU A 178 -14.16 14.80 -4.03
C LEU A 178 -14.72 16.20 -3.71
N LEU A 179 -13.88 17.21 -3.52
CA LEU A 179 -14.34 18.57 -3.24
C LEU A 179 -15.06 19.18 -4.45
N ASP A 180 -14.52 19.01 -5.66
CA ASP A 180 -15.15 19.51 -6.89
C ASP A 180 -16.51 18.85 -7.19
N SER A 181 -16.73 17.63 -6.70
CA SER A 181 -18.00 16.91 -6.88
C SER A 181 -19.19 17.61 -6.22
N VAL A 182 -18.94 18.42 -5.18
CA VAL A 182 -19.98 19.17 -4.46
C VAL A 182 -20.59 20.23 -5.37
N GLU A 183 -19.76 21.01 -6.07
CA GLU A 183 -20.19 22.02 -7.03
C GLU A 183 -20.91 21.39 -8.23
N ARG A 184 -20.47 20.20 -8.65
CA ARG A 184 -21.05 19.44 -9.76
C ARG A 184 -22.28 18.61 -9.39
N LYS A 185 -22.67 18.59 -8.11
CA LYS A 185 -23.83 17.86 -7.56
C LYS A 185 -23.79 16.35 -7.80
N CYS A 186 -22.60 15.74 -7.78
CA CYS A 186 -22.38 14.29 -7.95
C CYS A 186 -21.52 13.70 -6.80
N SER A 187 -21.67 14.26 -5.61
CA SER A 187 -20.82 13.92 -4.45
C SER A 187 -21.05 12.52 -3.90
N GLY A 188 -22.26 11.96 -4.03
CA GLY A 188 -22.55 10.60 -3.59
C GLY A 188 -21.80 9.54 -4.42
N GLU A 189 -21.85 9.68 -5.74
CA GLU A 189 -21.20 8.78 -6.70
C GLU A 189 -19.67 8.91 -6.59
N ILE A 190 -19.15 10.14 -6.54
CA ILE A 190 -17.70 10.38 -6.42
C ILE A 190 -17.17 9.88 -5.08
N CYS A 191 -17.89 10.08 -3.97
CA CYS A 191 -17.49 9.54 -2.67
C CYS A 191 -17.39 8.00 -2.71
N SER A 192 -18.34 7.34 -3.38
CA SER A 192 -18.31 5.89 -3.57
C SER A 192 -17.10 5.45 -4.40
N ILE A 193 -16.83 6.13 -5.52
CA ILE A 193 -15.66 5.84 -6.38
C ILE A 193 -14.34 6.04 -5.61
N VAL A 194 -14.18 7.17 -4.92
CA VAL A 194 -12.99 7.46 -4.10
C VAL A 194 -12.80 6.39 -3.04
N SER A 195 -13.87 6.00 -2.34
CA SER A 195 -13.82 4.96 -1.31
C SER A 195 -13.30 3.62 -1.86
N VAL A 196 -13.77 3.21 -3.05
CA VAL A 196 -13.35 1.96 -3.69
C VAL A 196 -11.91 2.05 -4.23
N LEU A 197 -11.46 3.22 -4.68
CA LEU A 197 -10.08 3.43 -5.13
C LEU A 197 -9.06 3.44 -3.98
N SER A 198 -9.48 3.84 -2.78
CA SER A 198 -8.62 3.85 -1.58
C SER A 198 -8.39 2.47 -0.96
N VAL A 199 -9.06 1.42 -1.44
CA VAL A 199 -8.90 0.04 -0.95
C VAL A 199 -8.24 -0.86 -2.01
N PRO A 200 -7.69 -2.03 -1.62
CA PRO A 200 -7.22 -3.01 -2.59
C PRO A 200 -8.31 -3.41 -3.58
N ASN A 201 -7.90 -3.82 -4.78
CA ASN A 201 -8.83 -4.19 -5.85
C ASN A 201 -9.93 -5.15 -5.38
N VAL A 202 -11.18 -4.72 -5.54
CA VAL A 202 -12.38 -5.44 -5.10
C VAL A 202 -12.69 -6.68 -5.93
N PHE A 203 -12.21 -6.76 -7.17
CA PHE A 203 -12.43 -7.92 -8.04
C PHE A 203 -11.36 -8.99 -7.83
N MET A 204 -11.76 -10.12 -7.24
CA MET A 204 -10.90 -11.29 -7.13
C MET A 204 -10.77 -12.01 -8.46
N ARG A 205 -9.53 -12.30 -8.88
CA ARG A 205 -9.24 -13.06 -10.10
C ARG A 205 -8.31 -14.25 -9.83
N PRO A 206 -8.80 -15.34 -9.22
CA PRO A 206 -8.00 -16.54 -8.94
C PRO A 206 -7.51 -17.22 -10.21
N LYS A 207 -6.26 -17.71 -10.23
CA LYS A 207 -5.64 -18.34 -11.41
C LYS A 207 -6.42 -19.56 -11.91
N GLU A 208 -7.01 -20.33 -11.00
CA GLU A 208 -7.78 -21.54 -11.32
C GLU A 208 -9.15 -21.23 -11.95
N CYS A 209 -9.70 -20.04 -11.69
CA CYS A 209 -11.08 -19.67 -12.05
C CYS A 209 -11.15 -18.37 -12.87
N ILE A 210 -10.11 -18.06 -13.65
CA ILE A 210 -9.99 -16.81 -14.42
C ILE A 210 -11.24 -16.51 -15.25
N LYS A 211 -11.71 -17.48 -16.06
CA LYS A 211 -12.87 -17.28 -16.94
C LYS A 211 -14.15 -16.94 -16.17
N LYS A 212 -14.37 -17.58 -15.01
CA LYS A 212 -15.53 -17.32 -14.16
C LYS A 212 -15.46 -15.93 -13.52
N ALA A 213 -14.27 -15.53 -13.07
CA ALA A 213 -14.03 -14.20 -12.51
C ALA A 213 -14.26 -13.09 -13.56
N ASP A 214 -13.79 -13.29 -14.79
CA ASP A 214 -13.97 -12.32 -15.87
C ASP A 214 -15.47 -12.17 -16.25
N ILE A 215 -16.22 -13.27 -16.30
CA ILE A 215 -17.69 -13.24 -16.51
C ILE A 215 -18.42 -12.58 -15.33
N ALA A 216 -17.94 -12.76 -14.10
CA ALA A 216 -18.52 -12.09 -12.94
C ALA A 216 -18.27 -10.57 -13.00
N LYS A 217 -17.04 -10.15 -13.31
CA LYS A 217 -16.69 -8.73 -13.49
C LYS A 217 -17.50 -8.09 -14.62
N SER A 218 -17.71 -8.79 -15.75
CA SER A 218 -18.42 -8.24 -16.90
C SER A 218 -19.88 -7.85 -16.61
N LYS A 219 -20.50 -8.41 -15.57
CA LYS A 219 -21.87 -8.04 -15.15
C LYS A 219 -21.95 -6.62 -14.60
N PHE A 220 -20.85 -6.09 -14.09
CA PHE A 220 -20.77 -4.73 -13.54
C PHE A 220 -20.13 -3.74 -14.52
N ALA A 221 -19.60 -4.24 -15.64
CA ALA A 221 -18.85 -3.43 -16.60
C ALA A 221 -19.72 -2.32 -17.19
N HIS A 222 -19.20 -1.10 -17.14
CA HIS A 222 -19.79 0.06 -17.78
C HIS A 222 -18.99 0.43 -19.03
N PRO A 223 -19.63 0.69 -20.19
CA PRO A 223 -18.92 1.01 -21.43
C PRO A 223 -18.07 2.28 -21.32
N ASP A 224 -18.52 3.25 -20.53
CA ASP A 224 -17.82 4.54 -20.39
C ASP A 224 -16.62 4.51 -19.42
N GLY A 225 -16.35 3.39 -18.73
CA GLY A 225 -15.09 3.21 -18.01
C GLY A 225 -15.09 2.32 -16.76
N ASP A 226 -13.88 2.05 -16.28
CA ASP A 226 -13.64 1.22 -15.09
C ASP A 226 -14.12 1.89 -13.79
N HIS A 227 -14.07 3.23 -13.68
CA HIS A 227 -14.57 3.91 -12.47
C HIS A 227 -16.07 3.72 -12.26
N LEU A 228 -16.86 3.76 -13.34
CA LEU A 228 -18.30 3.45 -13.29
C LEU A 228 -18.56 1.96 -13.06
N THR A 229 -17.66 1.10 -13.54
CA THR A 229 -17.70 -0.34 -13.21
C THR A 229 -17.52 -0.58 -11.71
N LEU A 230 -16.62 0.16 -11.05
CA LEU A 230 -16.42 0.11 -9.60
C LEU A 230 -17.64 0.66 -8.84
N LEU A 231 -18.23 1.76 -9.33
CA LEU A 231 -19.46 2.33 -8.77
C LEU A 231 -20.61 1.29 -8.82
N ASN A 232 -20.84 0.68 -9.98
CA ASN A 232 -21.86 -0.35 -10.16
C ASN A 232 -21.65 -1.52 -9.18
N ALA A 233 -20.41 -1.99 -9.02
CA ALA A 233 -20.10 -3.06 -8.09
C ALA A 233 -20.42 -2.68 -6.63
N PHE A 234 -20.07 -1.45 -6.24
CA PHE A 234 -20.34 -0.94 -4.88
C PHE A 234 -21.84 -0.75 -4.60
N GLU A 235 -22.58 -0.17 -5.55
CA GLU A 235 -24.03 0.01 -5.41
C GLU A 235 -24.75 -1.34 -5.35
N ASN A 236 -24.35 -2.31 -6.17
CA ASN A 236 -24.92 -3.66 -6.10
C ASN A 236 -24.60 -4.34 -4.77
N TYR A 237 -23.39 -4.15 -4.21
CA TYR A 237 -23.06 -4.65 -2.89
C TYR A 237 -23.98 -4.06 -1.81
N LYS A 238 -24.22 -2.75 -1.87
CA LYS A 238 -25.14 -2.04 -0.96
C LYS A 238 -26.60 -2.49 -1.14
N TYR A 239 -27.06 -2.66 -2.38
CA TYR A 239 -28.39 -3.16 -2.70
C TYR A 239 -28.63 -4.57 -2.13
N ASN A 240 -27.60 -5.43 -2.17
CA ASN A 240 -27.62 -6.75 -1.56
C ASN A 240 -27.36 -6.74 -0.05
N LYS A 241 -27.55 -5.59 0.62
CA LYS A 241 -27.45 -5.42 2.07
C LYS A 241 -26.10 -5.86 2.65
N GLU A 242 -25.03 -5.64 1.90
CA GLU A 242 -23.66 -5.93 2.34
C GLU A 242 -23.40 -7.43 2.61
N ASP A 243 -24.19 -8.32 1.99
CA ASP A 243 -24.12 -9.76 2.20
C ASP A 243 -22.77 -10.35 1.76
N GLN A 244 -22.06 -10.95 2.71
CA GLN A 244 -20.77 -11.61 2.46
C GLN A 244 -20.89 -12.82 1.52
N LYS A 245 -22.06 -13.47 1.42
CA LYS A 245 -22.27 -14.58 0.48
C LYS A 245 -22.47 -14.12 -0.96
N TRP A 246 -22.85 -12.87 -1.15
CA TRP A 246 -23.00 -12.27 -2.47
C TRP A 246 -21.64 -11.89 -3.07
N CYS A 247 -20.70 -11.44 -2.23
CA CYS A 247 -19.30 -11.18 -2.59
C CYS A 247 -18.54 -12.44 -3.02
#